data_AF-A0A1X2IJK0-F1
#
_entry.id   AF-A0A1X2IJK0-F1
#
_cell.length_a   1.000
_cell.length_b   1.000
_cell.length_c   1.000
_cell.angle_alpha   90.00
_cell.angle_beta   90.00
_cell.angle_gamma   90.00
#
_symmetry.space_group_name_H-M   'P 1'
#
loop_
_entity.id
_entity.type
_entity.pdbx_description
1 polymer ?
#
loop_
_entity_poly.entity_id
_entity_poly.type
_entity_poly.pdbx_seq_one_letter_code
_entity_poly.pdbx_strand_id
1 'polypeptide(L)'
;MYYLTSTRFKAACELRWYSATDVLKYVHELRDFILNGSSKLSSVYLPTLRYYEGSELFDLNKRFPDNTYYICEGIGSWNFRMQRLQLLSSIVTNANRLQRDYEGVSTLGNTEVSILLDVDDILSAFEAADFLVDRIEFENRYQLKWKPNENDTEFESESDTDNQQQQQQQQQQQQQHHHQDQDQDQQQK
;
A
#
# COMPACT_ATOMS: atom_id res chain seq x y z
N MET A 1 19.32 -10.28 -8.71
CA MET A 1 18.46 -11.14 -9.55
C MET A 1 17.92 -12.34 -8.77
N TYR A 2 16.72 -12.81 -9.08
CA TYR A 2 16.24 -14.12 -8.64
C TYR A 2 16.88 -15.22 -9.51
N TYR A 3 17.47 -16.24 -8.88
CA TYR A 3 18.19 -17.31 -9.60
C TYR A 3 17.53 -18.68 -9.50
N LEU A 4 16.46 -18.80 -8.71
CA LEU A 4 15.61 -19.99 -8.64
C LEU A 4 14.22 -19.59 -9.11
N THR A 5 13.83 -20.01 -10.31
CA THR A 5 12.47 -19.78 -10.81
C THR A 5 11.64 -21.04 -10.74
N SER A 6 10.44 -20.91 -10.20
CA SER A 6 9.42 -21.95 -10.18
C SER A 6 8.31 -21.62 -11.15
N THR A 7 7.50 -22.62 -11.53
CA THR A 7 6.25 -22.39 -12.26
C THR A 7 5.30 -21.48 -11.48
N ARG A 8 5.35 -21.53 -10.14
CA ARG A 8 4.58 -20.65 -9.25
C ARG A 8 5.01 -19.19 -9.35
N PHE A 9 6.31 -18.92 -9.49
CA PHE A 9 6.81 -17.57 -9.73
C PHE A 9 6.31 -17.02 -11.06
N LYS A 10 6.36 -17.82 -12.14
CA LYS A 10 5.81 -17.41 -13.44
C LYS A 10 4.32 -17.10 -13.35
N ALA A 11 3.55 -17.95 -12.68
CA ALA A 11 2.13 -17.69 -12.43
C ALA A 11 1.93 -16.38 -11.65
N ALA A 12 2.76 -16.09 -10.65
CA ALA A 12 2.68 -14.85 -9.88
C ALA A 12 2.89 -13.59 -10.73
N CYS A 13 3.73 -13.65 -11.77
CA CYS A 13 3.94 -12.55 -12.71
C CYS A 13 2.69 -12.22 -13.55
N GLU A 14 1.83 -13.22 -13.81
CA GLU A 14 0.61 -13.08 -14.60
C GLU A 14 -0.61 -12.62 -13.77
N LEU A 15 -0.48 -12.64 -12.44
CA LEU A 15 -1.56 -12.21 -11.54
C LEU A 15 -1.55 -10.69 -11.39
N ARG A 16 -2.74 -10.15 -11.09
CA ARG A 16 -2.89 -8.77 -10.65
C ARG A 16 -2.45 -8.59 -9.21
N TRP A 17 -1.71 -7.52 -8.99
CA TRP A 17 -1.25 -7.07 -7.69
C TRP A 17 -1.77 -5.68 -7.39
N TYR A 18 -2.06 -5.43 -6.13
CA TYR A 18 -2.63 -4.18 -5.65
C TYR A 18 -1.79 -3.66 -4.51
N SER A 19 -1.42 -2.38 -4.54
CA SER A 19 -0.85 -1.74 -3.36
C SER A 19 -1.89 -1.75 -2.25
N ALA A 20 -1.49 -2.15 -1.04
CA ALA A 20 -2.40 -2.16 0.11
C ALA A 20 -2.97 -0.77 0.40
N THR A 21 -2.19 0.30 0.17
CA THR A 21 -2.62 1.69 0.31
C THR A 21 -3.69 2.08 -0.72
N ASP A 22 -3.53 1.66 -1.98
CA ASP A 22 -4.51 1.94 -3.04
C ASP A 22 -5.83 1.23 -2.78
N VAL A 23 -5.76 0.03 -2.21
CA VAL A 23 -6.93 -0.74 -1.80
C VAL A 23 -7.70 -0.04 -0.69
N LEU A 24 -7.03 0.37 0.39
CA LEU A 24 -7.68 1.13 1.47
C LEU A 24 -8.34 2.40 0.96
N LYS A 25 -7.62 3.14 0.11
CA LYS A 25 -8.16 4.34 -0.52
C LYS A 25 -9.42 4.03 -1.33
N TYR A 26 -9.38 3.03 -2.20
CA TYR A 26 -10.51 2.60 -3.00
C TYR A 26 -11.72 2.22 -2.13
N VAL A 27 -11.52 1.46 -1.05
CA VAL A 27 -12.58 1.02 -0.15
C VAL A 27 -13.25 2.21 0.55
N HIS A 28 -12.46 3.18 1.02
CA HIS A 28 -13.01 4.42 1.60
C HIS A 28 -13.74 5.29 0.58
N GLU A 29 -13.16 5.48 -0.61
CA GLU A 29 -13.82 6.22 -1.70
C GLU A 29 -15.13 5.55 -2.12
N LEU A 30 -15.17 4.21 -2.14
CA LEU A 30 -16.38 3.46 -2.46
C LEU A 30 -17.46 3.64 -1.38
N ARG A 31 -17.06 3.57 -0.10
CA ARG A 31 -17.98 3.85 1.02
C ARG A 31 -18.59 5.25 0.89
N ASP A 32 -17.74 6.24 0.64
CA ASP A 32 -18.18 7.63 0.52
C ASP A 32 -19.06 7.85 -0.71
N PHE A 33 -18.77 7.16 -1.83
CA PHE A 33 -19.61 7.16 -3.03
C PHE A 33 -21.02 6.63 -2.75
N ILE A 34 -21.14 5.55 -1.98
CA ILE A 34 -22.45 4.98 -1.60
C ILE A 34 -23.19 5.89 -0.63
N LEU A 35 -22.53 6.40 0.41
CA LEU A 35 -23.20 7.19 1.46
C LEU A 35 -23.56 8.61 1.01
N ASN A 36 -22.71 9.25 0.20
CA ASN A 36 -22.85 10.67 -0.14
C ASN A 36 -23.35 10.91 -1.57
N GLY A 37 -23.64 9.86 -2.34
CA GLY A 37 -24.12 9.92 -3.72
C GLY A 37 -25.54 10.49 -3.85
N SER A 38 -25.75 11.76 -3.49
CA SER A 38 -27.08 12.32 -3.19
C SER A 38 -28.01 12.57 -4.38
N SER A 39 -27.73 12.07 -5.60
CA SER A 39 -28.68 12.18 -6.72
C SER A 39 -28.30 11.47 -8.01
N LYS A 40 -27.03 11.10 -8.21
CA LYS A 40 -26.57 10.44 -9.45
C LYS A 40 -25.44 9.46 -9.16
N LEU A 41 -25.81 8.24 -8.78
CA LEU A 41 -24.93 7.08 -8.79
C LEU A 41 -24.59 6.76 -10.25
N SER A 42 -23.65 7.53 -10.80
CA SER A 42 -23.18 7.38 -12.18
C SER A 42 -21.90 6.57 -12.19
N SER A 43 -21.76 5.70 -13.19
CA SER A 43 -20.52 4.95 -13.44
C SER A 43 -19.30 5.84 -13.65
N VAL A 44 -19.49 7.11 -14.05
CA VAL A 44 -18.40 8.08 -14.26
C VAL A 44 -17.72 8.46 -12.95
N TYR A 45 -18.45 8.46 -11.83
CA TYR A 45 -17.94 8.81 -10.51
C TYR A 45 -17.60 7.57 -9.67
N LEU A 46 -17.75 6.37 -10.23
CA LEU A 46 -17.44 5.14 -9.51
C LEU A 46 -15.92 5.06 -9.29
N PRO A 47 -15.45 4.90 -8.05
CA PRO A 47 -14.02 4.72 -7.78
C PRO A 47 -13.45 3.54 -8.56
N THR A 48 -12.20 3.66 -8.97
CA THR A 48 -11.49 2.61 -9.71
C THR A 48 -10.24 2.21 -8.95
N LEU A 49 -10.08 0.90 -8.76
CA LEU A 49 -8.89 0.35 -8.13
C LEU A 49 -7.83 0.10 -9.21
N ARG A 50 -6.66 0.73 -9.05
CA ARG A 50 -5.50 0.47 -9.88
C ARG A 50 -4.87 -0.87 -9.49
N TYR A 51 -4.47 -1.64 -10.49
CA TYR A 51 -3.64 -2.82 -10.30
C TYR A 51 -2.30 -2.65 -11.02
N TYR A 52 -1.36 -3.50 -10.67
CA TYR A 52 -0.10 -3.71 -11.33
C TYR A 52 -0.07 -5.13 -11.89
N GLU A 53 0.47 -5.30 -13.08
CA GLU A 53 0.85 -6.63 -13.53
C GLU A 53 2.05 -7.10 -12.70
N GLY A 54 2.13 -8.40 -12.38
CA GLY A 54 3.23 -8.91 -11.56
C GLY A 54 4.60 -8.59 -12.15
N SER A 55 4.72 -8.67 -13.49
CA SER A 55 5.91 -8.26 -14.25
C SER A 55 6.32 -6.80 -14.06
N GLU A 56 5.37 -5.89 -13.78
CA GLU A 56 5.65 -4.49 -13.48
C GLU A 56 6.18 -4.31 -12.07
N LEU A 57 5.86 -5.19 -11.13
CA LEU A 57 6.33 -5.12 -9.74
C LEU A 57 7.64 -5.86 -9.51
N PHE A 58 7.78 -7.04 -10.11
CA PHE A 58 8.91 -7.92 -9.94
C PHE A 58 9.14 -8.76 -11.19
N ASP A 59 10.40 -9.05 -11.46
CA ASP A 59 10.80 -10.00 -12.50
C ASP A 59 12.11 -10.67 -12.08
N LEU A 60 12.77 -11.39 -13.00
CA LEU A 60 14.07 -12.02 -12.73
C LEU A 60 15.15 -11.03 -12.26
N ASN A 61 15.13 -9.81 -12.80
CA ASN A 61 16.10 -8.75 -12.61
C ASN A 61 15.59 -7.62 -11.70
N LYS A 62 14.31 -7.64 -11.32
CA LYS A 62 13.64 -6.67 -10.46
C LYS A 62 13.10 -7.35 -9.21
N ARG A 63 13.70 -7.02 -8.07
CA ARG A 63 13.27 -7.56 -6.77
C ARG A 63 11.89 -7.02 -6.41
N PHE A 64 11.14 -7.79 -5.62
CA PHE A 64 9.89 -7.31 -5.05
C PHE A 64 10.16 -6.04 -4.20
N PRO A 65 9.33 -4.99 -4.29
CA PRO A 65 9.56 -3.73 -3.56
C PRO A 65 9.74 -3.94 -2.05
N ASP A 66 10.57 -3.11 -1.39
CA ASP A 66 10.68 -3.11 0.07
C ASP A 66 9.62 -2.22 0.71
N ASN A 67 9.47 -2.40 2.02
CA ASN A 67 8.77 -1.47 2.91
C ASN A 67 7.33 -1.13 2.47
N THR A 68 6.71 -2.03 1.70
CA THR A 68 5.38 -1.87 1.14
C THR A 68 4.68 -3.22 1.16
N TYR A 69 3.37 -3.16 1.36
CA TYR A 69 2.50 -4.33 1.35
C TYR A 69 1.67 -4.34 0.07
N TYR A 70 1.54 -5.52 -0.51
CA TYR A 70 0.69 -5.75 -1.65
C TYR A 70 -0.33 -6.84 -1.37
N ILE A 71 -1.40 -6.83 -2.15
CA ILE A 71 -2.42 -7.87 -2.17
C ILE A 71 -2.43 -8.47 -3.57
N CYS A 72 -2.48 -9.79 -3.66
CA CYS A 72 -2.54 -10.50 -4.94
C CYS A 72 -3.93 -11.09 -5.13
N GLU A 73 -4.48 -11.02 -6.35
CA GLU A 73 -5.78 -11.64 -6.65
C GLU A 73 -5.78 -13.16 -6.43
N GLY A 74 -4.64 -13.84 -6.59
CA GLY A 74 -4.53 -15.29 -6.43
C GLY A 74 -4.41 -15.77 -4.97
N ILE A 75 -4.47 -14.88 -3.99
CA ILE A 75 -4.18 -15.19 -2.58
C ILE A 75 -5.42 -14.97 -1.71
N GLY A 76 -5.79 -16.02 -0.97
CA GLY A 76 -6.93 -15.98 -0.04
C GLY A 76 -8.27 -15.76 -0.74
N SER A 77 -9.21 -15.11 -0.04
CA SER A 77 -10.53 -14.75 -0.56
C SER A 77 -10.59 -13.38 -1.24
N TRP A 78 -9.43 -12.75 -1.46
CA TRP A 78 -9.34 -11.36 -1.92
C TRP A 78 -10.08 -11.12 -3.25
N ASN A 79 -9.79 -11.95 -4.25
CA ASN A 79 -10.41 -11.80 -5.57
C ASN A 79 -11.93 -11.94 -5.53
N PHE A 80 -12.46 -12.85 -4.70
CA PHE A 80 -13.91 -12.97 -4.54
C PHE A 80 -14.54 -11.69 -3.97
N ARG A 81 -13.96 -11.14 -2.90
CA ARG A 81 -14.43 -9.90 -2.27
C ARG A 81 -14.44 -8.73 -3.25
N MET A 82 -13.36 -8.57 -4.03
CA MET A 82 -13.23 -7.51 -5.03
C MET A 82 -14.22 -7.68 -6.20
N GLN A 83 -14.38 -8.89 -6.72
CA GLN A 83 -15.34 -9.17 -7.79
C GLN A 83 -16.78 -8.94 -7.34
N ARG A 84 -17.10 -9.30 -6.08
CA ARG A 84 -18.41 -9.04 -5.49
C ARG A 84 -18.67 -7.54 -5.36
N LEU A 85 -17.73 -6.77 -4.81
CA LEU A 85 -17.85 -5.31 -4.76
C LEU A 85 -18.07 -4.70 -6.15
N GLN A 86 -17.26 -5.09 -7.15
CA GLN A 86 -17.42 -4.60 -8.53
C GLN A 86 -18.81 -4.94 -9.10
N LEU A 87 -19.31 -6.14 -8.85
CA LEU A 87 -20.65 -6.55 -9.26
C LEU A 87 -21.72 -5.67 -8.60
N LEU A 88 -21.69 -5.54 -7.28
CA LEU A 88 -22.67 -4.75 -6.54
C LEU A 88 -22.62 -3.27 -6.94
N SER A 89 -21.43 -2.67 -7.04
CA SER A 89 -21.26 -1.30 -7.53
C SER A 89 -21.80 -1.10 -8.94
N SER A 90 -21.66 -2.10 -9.81
CA SER A 90 -22.22 -2.05 -11.16
C SER A 90 -23.74 -2.12 -11.16
N ILE A 91 -24.38 -2.79 -10.19
CA ILE A 91 -25.84 -2.83 -10.03
C ILE A 91 -26.34 -1.48 -9.52
N VAL A 92 -25.66 -0.90 -8.52
CA VAL A 92 -25.99 0.43 -7.98
C VAL A 92 -25.95 1.51 -9.07
N THR A 93 -24.96 1.45 -9.96
CA THR A 93 -24.82 2.40 -11.07
C THR A 93 -25.68 2.06 -12.30
N ASN A 94 -26.23 0.84 -12.38
CA ASN A 94 -27.04 0.37 -13.50
C ASN A 94 -28.25 -0.43 -12.99
N ALA A 95 -29.28 0.28 -12.52
CA ALA A 95 -30.45 -0.31 -11.86
C ALA A 95 -31.19 -1.37 -12.71
N ASN A 96 -31.08 -1.32 -14.04
CA ASN A 96 -31.65 -2.36 -14.91
C ASN A 96 -31.03 -3.75 -14.68
N ARG A 97 -29.83 -3.84 -14.09
CA ARG A 97 -29.19 -5.11 -13.74
C ARG A 97 -29.92 -5.87 -12.63
N LEU A 98 -30.80 -5.22 -11.85
CA LEU A 98 -31.64 -5.88 -10.85
C LEU A 98 -32.55 -6.95 -11.48
N GLN A 99 -32.89 -6.81 -12.76
CA GLN A 99 -33.70 -7.79 -13.50
C GLN A 99 -33.04 -9.17 -13.65
N ARG A 100 -31.75 -9.29 -13.34
CA ARG A 100 -31.00 -10.55 -13.38
C ARG A 100 -31.15 -11.39 -12.11
N ASP A 101 -31.84 -10.88 -11.10
CA ASP A 101 -32.22 -11.60 -9.87
C ASP A 101 -31.02 -12.26 -9.16
N TYR A 102 -29.98 -11.45 -8.89
CA TYR A 102 -28.83 -11.94 -8.11
C TYR A 102 -29.26 -12.26 -6.67
N GLU A 103 -28.75 -13.35 -6.12
CA GLU A 103 -29.07 -13.79 -4.77
C GLU A 103 -28.81 -12.67 -3.73
N GLY A 104 -29.82 -12.38 -2.91
CA GLY A 104 -29.75 -11.33 -1.89
C GLY A 104 -29.86 -9.89 -2.41
N VAL A 105 -30.03 -9.68 -3.72
CA VAL A 105 -30.04 -8.35 -4.34
C VAL A 105 -31.38 -8.09 -5.04
N SER A 106 -32.41 -7.78 -4.25
CA SER A 106 -33.77 -7.51 -4.74
C SER A 106 -34.07 -6.01 -4.94
N THR A 107 -33.30 -5.12 -4.32
CA THR A 107 -33.49 -3.66 -4.40
C THR A 107 -32.16 -2.94 -4.44
N LEU A 108 -32.15 -1.68 -4.91
CA LEU A 108 -30.95 -0.83 -4.84
C LEU A 108 -30.48 -0.65 -3.40
N GLY A 109 -31.40 -0.38 -2.46
CA GLY A 109 -31.05 -0.23 -1.04
C GLY A 109 -30.41 -1.49 -0.46
N ASN A 110 -30.89 -2.69 -0.80
CA ASN A 110 -30.25 -3.94 -0.38
C ASN A 110 -28.84 -4.10 -0.99
N THR A 111 -28.65 -3.62 -2.21
CA THR A 111 -27.34 -3.62 -2.90
C THR A 111 -26.36 -2.70 -2.17
N GLU A 112 -26.78 -1.48 -1.84
CA GLU A 112 -25.97 -0.49 -1.11
C GLU A 112 -25.57 -1.02 0.27
N VAL A 113 -26.51 -1.59 1.03
CA VAL A 113 -26.23 -2.22 2.32
C VAL A 113 -25.22 -3.37 2.17
N SER A 114 -25.37 -4.20 1.14
CA SER A 114 -24.42 -5.31 0.87
C SER A 114 -23.01 -4.79 0.57
N ILE A 115 -22.88 -3.69 -0.17
CA ILE A 115 -21.57 -3.05 -0.41
C ILE A 115 -20.96 -2.57 0.90
N LEU A 116 -21.73 -1.92 1.78
CA LEU A 116 -21.22 -1.43 3.06
C LEU A 116 -20.76 -2.57 3.98
N LEU A 117 -21.43 -3.72 3.94
CA LEU A 117 -21.00 -4.94 4.66
C LEU A 117 -19.71 -5.52 4.08
N ASP A 118 -19.58 -5.58 2.74
CA ASP A 118 -18.35 -6.05 2.10
C ASP A 118 -17.17 -5.09 2.34
N VAL A 119 -17.42 -3.78 2.41
CA VAL A 119 -16.43 -2.76 2.81
C VAL A 119 -15.93 -3.03 4.23
N ASP A 120 -16.84 -3.26 5.18
CA ASP A 120 -16.49 -3.54 6.59
C ASP A 120 -15.68 -4.85 6.73
N ASP A 121 -16.08 -5.91 6.02
CA ASP A 121 -15.36 -7.19 5.99
C ASP A 121 -13.94 -7.02 5.40
N ILE A 122 -13.76 -6.22 4.36
CA ILE A 122 -12.44 -5.92 3.80
C ILE A 122 -11.58 -5.13 4.78
N LEU A 123 -12.13 -4.10 5.42
CA LEU A 123 -11.39 -3.31 6.41
C LEU A 123 -10.95 -4.19 7.60
N SER A 124 -11.83 -5.06 8.07
CA SER A 124 -11.53 -6.02 9.15
C SER A 124 -10.41 -6.98 8.77
N ALA A 125 -10.45 -7.53 7.56
CA ALA A 125 -9.40 -8.43 7.09
C ALA A 125 -8.07 -7.71 6.79
N PHE A 126 -8.14 -6.41 6.44
CA PHE A 126 -6.95 -5.58 6.32
C PHE A 126 -6.28 -5.36 7.68
N GLU A 127 -7.07 -5.10 8.73
CA GLU A 127 -6.59 -5.00 10.11
C GLU A 127 -5.97 -6.32 10.61
N ALA A 128 -6.56 -7.46 10.22
CA ALA A 128 -6.01 -8.78 10.52
C ALA A 128 -4.75 -9.14 9.71
N ALA A 129 -4.43 -8.38 8.67
CA ALA A 129 -3.33 -8.61 7.73
C ALA A 129 -3.37 -9.96 6.98
N ASP A 130 -4.55 -10.58 6.82
CA ASP A 130 -4.73 -11.95 6.32
C ASP A 130 -4.17 -12.21 4.91
N PHE A 131 -4.11 -11.18 4.08
CA PHE A 131 -3.74 -11.26 2.66
C PHE A 131 -2.62 -10.31 2.25
N LEU A 132 -2.01 -9.61 3.21
CA LEU A 132 -0.91 -8.69 2.94
C LEU A 132 0.36 -9.48 2.66
N VAL A 133 1.08 -9.06 1.61
CA VAL A 133 2.32 -9.68 1.16
C VAL A 133 3.39 -8.60 1.09
N ASP A 134 4.39 -8.71 1.96
CA ASP A 134 5.63 -7.97 1.84
C ASP A 134 6.68 -8.76 1.02
N ARG A 135 7.87 -8.19 0.86
CA ARG A 135 8.99 -8.85 0.18
C ARG A 135 9.34 -10.21 0.78
N ILE A 136 9.37 -10.31 2.11
CA ILE A 136 9.82 -11.53 2.81
C ILE A 136 8.80 -12.64 2.58
N GLU A 137 7.52 -12.34 2.76
CA GLU A 137 6.43 -13.28 2.53
C GLU A 137 6.35 -13.68 1.06
N PHE A 138 6.53 -12.74 0.13
CA PHE A 138 6.62 -13.03 -1.29
C PHE A 138 7.74 -14.04 -1.60
N GLU A 139 8.96 -13.74 -1.15
CA GLU A 139 10.13 -14.59 -1.40
C GLU A 139 9.95 -15.99 -0.78
N ASN A 140 9.44 -16.06 0.45
CA ASN A 140 9.15 -17.32 1.14
C ASN A 140 8.10 -18.15 0.40
N ARG A 141 6.99 -17.52 0.01
CA ARG A 141 5.84 -18.18 -0.64
C ARG A 141 6.21 -18.81 -1.98
N TYR A 142 7.10 -18.17 -2.73
CA TYR A 142 7.54 -18.63 -4.05
C TYR A 142 8.92 -19.31 -4.03
N GLN A 143 9.51 -19.50 -2.84
CA GLN A 143 10.83 -20.13 -2.62
C GLN A 143 11.96 -19.44 -3.41
N LEU A 144 11.89 -18.11 -3.45
CA LEU A 144 12.83 -17.29 -4.20
C LEU A 144 14.03 -16.93 -3.34
N LYS A 145 15.18 -16.74 -3.99
CA LYS A 145 16.38 -16.20 -3.38
C LYS A 145 16.93 -15.10 -4.25
N TRP A 146 17.15 -13.92 -3.66
CA TRP A 146 17.73 -12.78 -4.34
C TRP A 146 19.25 -12.81 -4.21
N LYS A 147 19.96 -12.72 -5.33
CA LYS A 147 21.40 -12.43 -5.37
C LYS A 147 21.58 -10.92 -5.60
N PRO A 148 22.19 -10.15 -4.67
CA PRO A 148 22.55 -8.76 -4.91
C PRO A 148 23.46 -8.66 -6.13
N ASN A 149 23.30 -7.62 -6.94
CA ASN A 149 24.33 -7.33 -7.94
C ASN A 149 25.54 -6.78 -7.19
N GLU A 150 26.76 -7.15 -7.61
CA GLU A 150 28.00 -6.70 -6.96
C GLU A 150 28.11 -5.17 -6.90
N ASN A 151 27.40 -4.46 -7.79
CA ASN A 151 27.37 -3.01 -7.88
C ASN A 151 26.39 -2.31 -6.91
N ASP A 152 25.52 -3.03 -6.21
CA ASP A 152 24.50 -2.44 -5.32
C ASP A 152 25.04 -2.12 -3.90
N THR A 153 26.33 -2.36 -3.64
CA THR A 153 26.92 -2.33 -2.27
C THR A 153 27.59 -1.01 -1.88
N GLU A 154 27.60 0.03 -2.73
CA GLU A 154 28.49 1.19 -2.54
C GLU A 154 27.87 2.48 -1.98
N PHE A 155 26.59 2.53 -1.57
CA PHE A 155 25.93 3.85 -1.33
C PHE A 155 25.34 4.16 0.06
N GLU A 156 25.53 3.34 1.10
CA GLU A 156 24.90 3.61 2.41
C GLU A 156 25.84 4.03 3.56
N SER A 157 27.10 4.41 3.30
CA SER A 157 28.05 4.70 4.40
C SER A 157 28.70 6.09 4.44
N GLU A 158 28.09 7.14 3.86
CA GLU A 158 28.67 8.51 3.94
C GLU A 158 27.80 9.56 4.66
N SER A 159 26.52 9.30 4.99
CA SER A 159 25.64 10.34 5.57
C SER A 159 25.71 10.51 7.09
N ASP A 160 26.40 9.62 7.83
CA ASP A 160 26.52 9.73 9.29
C ASP A 160 27.74 10.56 9.75
N THR A 161 28.70 10.84 8.86
CA THR A 161 29.92 11.61 9.21
C THR A 161 29.66 13.12 9.30
N ASP A 162 28.77 13.66 8.46
CA ASP A 162 28.49 15.10 8.42
C ASP A 162 27.69 15.59 9.63
N ASN A 163 26.79 14.75 10.18
CA ASN A 163 26.02 15.10 11.38
C ASN A 163 26.89 15.17 12.64
N GLN A 164 27.92 14.33 12.76
CA GLN A 164 28.85 14.42 13.89
C GLN A 164 29.73 15.67 13.84
N GLN A 165 30.15 16.10 12.64
CA GLN A 165 30.98 17.30 12.48
C GLN A 165 30.21 18.60 12.78
N GLN A 166 28.93 18.68 12.38
CA GLN A 166 28.07 19.82 12.71
C GLN A 166 27.77 19.92 14.21
N GLN A 167 27.57 18.79 14.88
CA GLN A 167 27.30 18.75 16.31
C GLN A 167 28.54 19.14 17.15
N GLN A 168 29.74 18.77 16.70
CA GLN A 168 30.99 19.24 17.31
C GLN A 168 31.23 20.75 17.14
N GLN A 169 30.92 21.32 15.96
CA GLN A 169 31.06 22.76 15.75
C GLN A 169 30.10 23.58 16.64
N GLN A 170 28.85 23.13 16.84
CA GLN A 170 27.92 23.82 17.72
C GLN A 170 28.35 23.80 19.19
N GLN A 171 28.94 22.70 19.67
CA GLN A 171 29.46 22.64 21.04
C GLN A 171 30.66 23.57 21.26
N GLN A 172 31.54 23.72 20.26
CA GLN A 172 32.67 24.65 20.37
C GLN A 172 32.23 26.12 20.39
N GLN A 173 31.19 26.49 19.62
CA GLN A 173 30.66 27.87 19.65
C GLN A 173 30.00 28.23 20.98
N GLN A 174 29.31 27.29 21.64
CA GLN A 174 28.72 27.54 22.96
C GLN A 174 29.78 27.75 24.05
N GLN A 175 30.91 27.04 23.97
CA GLN A 175 32.01 27.22 24.93
C GLN A 175 32.71 28.59 24.80
N GLN A 176 32.80 29.14 23.58
CA GLN A 176 33.42 30.46 23.37
C GLN A 176 32.55 31.60 23.92
N HIS A 177 31.22 31.52 23.79
CA HIS A 177 30.33 32.55 24.34
C HIS A 177 30.37 32.61 25.88
N HIS A 178 30.56 31.48 26.57
CA HIS A 178 30.59 31.46 28.03
C HIS A 178 31.84 32.11 28.65
N HIS A 179 32.93 32.27 27.89
CA HIS A 179 34.13 32.98 28.36
C HIS A 179 34.03 34.51 28.21
N GLN A 180 33.28 35.03 27.23
CA GLN A 180 33.16 36.48 27.05
C GLN A 180 32.33 37.16 28.12
N ASP A 181 31.36 36.47 28.72
CA ASP A 181 30.51 37.04 29.77
C ASP A 181 31.23 37.14 31.12
N GLN A 182 32.29 36.35 31.37
CA GLN A 182 33.04 36.42 32.64
C GLN A 182 34.04 37.57 32.70
N ASP A 183 34.50 38.09 31.56
CA ASP A 183 35.46 39.19 31.52
C ASP A 183 34.79 40.57 31.66
N GLN A 184 33.47 40.70 31.46
CA GLN A 184 32.77 41.98 31.65
C GLN A 184 32.47 42.31 33.11
N ASP A 185 32.36 41.30 33.99
CA ASP A 185 32.06 41.51 35.42
C ASP A 185 33.27 41.99 36.25
N GLN A 186 34.48 42.01 35.68
CA GLN A 186 35.68 42.51 36.39
C GLN A 186 35.98 44.00 36.15
N GLN A 187 35.27 44.70 35.27
CA GLN A 187 35.53 46.13 34.99
C GLN A 187 34.64 47.13 35.76
N GLN A 188 33.82 46.68 36.71
CA GLN A 188 32.95 47.56 37.50
C GLN A 188 33.32 47.68 39.00
N LYS A 189 34.61 47.60 39.35
CA LYS A 189 35.09 47.95 40.69
C LYS A 189 36.19 48.98 40.69
#